data_AF-A0A822J8D4-F1
#
_entry.id   AF-A0A822J8D4-F1
#
_cell.length_a   1.000
_cell.length_b   1.000
_cell.length_c   1.000
_cell.angle_alpha   90.00
_cell.angle_beta   90.00
_cell.angle_gamma   90.00
#
_symmetry.space_group_name_H-M   'P 1'
#
loop_
_entity.id
_entity.type
_entity.pdbx_description
1 polymer ?
#
loop_
_entity_poly.entity_id
_entity_poly.type
_entity_poly.pdbx_seq_one_letter_code
_entity_poly.pdbx_strand_id
1 'polypeptide(L)' 'MAKDEKNSMEEIKYAFAKYYRKPNGSASINLPVGFDVGLEQGEELAAKWDGKTIVLIPLKKVNFE' A
#
# COMPACT_ATOMS: atom_id res chain seq x y z
N MET A 1 27.15 -5.72 -29.26
CA MET A 1 26.15 -4.77 -28.76
C MET A 1 24.77 -5.25 -29.20
N ALA A 2 24.05 -5.92 -28.30
CA ALA A 2 22.62 -6.18 -28.43
C ALA A 2 22.02 -5.75 -27.10
N LYS A 3 21.06 -4.82 -27.18
CA LYS A 3 20.53 -4.04 -26.07
C LYS A 3 19.93 -4.96 -25.02
N ASP A 4 20.46 -4.89 -23.81
CA ASP A 4 19.79 -5.29 -22.58
C ASP A 4 18.42 -4.61 -22.52
N GLU A 5 17.36 -5.36 -22.85
CA GLU A 5 16.00 -4.99 -22.52
C GLU A 5 15.89 -5.05 -21.00
N LYS A 6 16.10 -3.87 -20.41
CA LYS A 6 16.00 -3.57 -18.99
C LYS A 6 14.73 -4.19 -18.42
N ASN A 7 14.93 -5.19 -17.57
CA ASN A 7 14.08 -5.48 -16.43
C ASN A 7 13.73 -4.16 -15.73
N SER A 8 12.56 -3.60 -16.02
CA SER A 8 11.87 -2.71 -15.09
C SER A 8 10.72 -3.51 -14.47
N MET A 9 11.07 -4.60 -13.78
CA MET A 9 10.21 -5.05 -12.68
C MET A 9 10.26 -3.92 -11.66
N GLU A 10 9.18 -3.16 -11.54
CA GLU A 10 9.02 -2.23 -10.42
C GLU A 10 9.33 -3.01 -9.14
N GLU A 11 10.40 -2.63 -8.43
CA GLU A 11 10.76 -3.28 -7.17
C GLU A 11 9.60 -3.07 -6.19
N ILE A 12 8.77 -4.11 -6.02
CA ILE A 12 7.67 -4.08 -5.07
C ILE A 12 8.28 -4.03 -3.67
N LYS A 13 8.20 -2.87 -3.03
CA LYS A 13 8.69 -2.68 -1.67
C LYS A 13 7.65 -3.22 -0.69
N TYR A 14 8.05 -4.17 0.14
CA TYR A 14 7.23 -4.70 1.23
C TYR A 14 7.72 -4.12 2.57
N ALA A 15 6.79 -3.65 3.40
CA ALA A 15 7.08 -3.24 4.77
C ALA A 15 6.12 -3.96 5.74
N PHE A 16 6.69 -4.45 6.84
CA PHE A 16 5.91 -4.96 7.95
C PHE A 16 5.59 -3.80 8.89
N ALA A 17 4.30 -3.48 9.04
CA ALA A 17 3.83 -2.47 9.97
C ALA A 17 3.11 -3.12 11.16
N LYS A 18 3.44 -2.69 12.38
CA LYS A 18 2.67 -3.06 13.56
C LYS A 18 1.38 -2.25 13.56
N TYR A 19 0.27 -2.90 13.91
CA TYR A 19 -1.00 -2.22 14.12
C TYR A 19 -1.39 -2.27 15.59
N TYR A 20 -2.09 -1.24 16.04
CA TYR A 20 -2.65 -1.17 17.39
C TYR A 20 -4.16 -1.13 17.30
N ARG A 21 -4.83 -2.11 17.93
CA ARG A 21 -6.28 -2.12 18.06
C ARG A 21 -6.67 -1.22 19.23
N LYS A 22 -7.47 -0.21 18.96
CA LYS A 22 -8.03 0.70 19.96
C LYS A 22 -9.25 0.07 20.64
N PRO A 23 -9.60 0.49 21.88
CA PRO A 23 -10.76 -0.04 22.61
C PRO A 23 -12.09 0.11 21.87
N ASN A 24 -12.21 1.13 21.02
CA ASN A 24 -13.40 1.38 20.19
C ASN A 24 -13.52 0.45 18.96
N GLY A 25 -12.65 -0.56 18.84
CA GLY A 25 -12.64 -1.51 17.73
C GLY A 25 -11.89 -1.05 16.48
N SER A 26 -11.48 0.21 16.38
CA SER A 26 -10.65 0.69 15.27
C SER A 26 -9.19 0.21 15.39
N ALA A 27 -8.47 0.18 14.28
CA ALA A 27 -7.04 -0.09 14.26
C ALA A 27 -6.29 1.03 13.52
N SER A 28 -5.08 1.33 13.95
CA SER A 28 -4.18 2.25 13.25
C SER A 28 -2.89 1.52 12.89
N ILE A 29 -2.48 1.66 11.63
CA ILE A 29 -1.24 1.12 11.08
C ILE A 29 -0.29 2.30 10.86
N ASN A 30 0.89 2.26 11.47
CA ASN A 30 1.90 3.28 11.27
C ASN A 30 2.89 2.81 10.20
N LEU A 31 3.01 3.57 9.11
CA LEU A 31 4.02 3.29 8.10
C LEU A 31 5.42 3.64 8.64
N PRO A 32 6.44 2.80 8.38
CA PRO A 32 7.81 3.10 8.81
C PRO A 32 8.32 4.40 8.17
N VAL A 33 9.12 5.15 8.93
CA VAL A 33 9.82 6.34 8.41
C VAL A 33 10.69 5.93 7.22
N GLY A 34 10.55 6.62 6.09
CA GLY A 34 11.27 6.32 4.84
C GLY A 34 10.58 5.32 3.91
N PHE A 35 9.44 4.74 4.31
CA PHE A 35 8.57 3.99 3.41
C PHE A 35 7.64 4.95 2.66
N ASP A 36 8.14 5.50 1.56
CA ASP A 36 7.36 6.37 0.69
C ASP A 36 6.41 5.54 -0.18
N VAL A 37 5.11 5.75 0.02
CA VAL A 37 4.02 5.12 -0.72
C VAL A 37 3.41 6.07 -1.77
N GLY A 38 3.97 7.28 -1.91
CA GLY A 38 3.47 8.30 -2.83
C GLY A 38 2.05 8.77 -2.50
N LEU A 39 1.69 8.75 -1.22
CA LEU A 39 0.40 9.18 -0.70
C LEU A 39 0.54 10.51 0.03
N GLU A 40 -0.40 11.41 -0.19
CA GLU A 40 -0.49 12.66 0.57
C GLU A 40 -1.33 12.50 1.84
N GLN A 41 -1.10 13.37 2.81
CA GLN A 41 -1.92 13.38 4.02
C GLN A 41 -3.37 13.70 3.68
N GLY A 42 -4.30 12.86 4.14
CA GLY A 42 -5.72 13.00 3.84
C GLY A 42 -6.17 12.28 2.55
N GLU A 43 -5.26 11.63 1.84
CA GLU A 43 -5.62 10.81 0.68
C GLU A 43 -6.41 9.55 1.11
N GLU A 44 -7.51 9.31 0.42
CA GLU A 44 -8.37 8.16 0.67
C GLU A 44 -7.88 6.91 -0.06
N LEU A 45 -8.02 5.75 0.59
CA LEU A 45 -7.61 4.45 0.07
C LEU A 45 -8.81 3.51 0.02
N ALA A 46 -8.96 2.79 -1.09
CA ALA A 46 -9.81 1.62 -1.13
C ALA A 46 -9.09 0.44 -0.48
N ALA A 47 -9.81 -0.31 0.36
CA ALA A 47 -9.31 -1.53 0.97
C ALA A 47 -9.99 -2.75 0.34
N LYS A 48 -9.18 -3.70 -0.13
CA LYS A 48 -9.65 -5.02 -0.60
C LYS A 48 -9.11 -6.10 0.33
N TRP A 49 -10.00 -7.00 0.76
CA TRP A 49 -9.63 -8.18 1.55
C TRP A 49 -9.76 -9.44 0.69
N ASP A 50 -8.70 -10.23 0.60
CA ASP A 50 -8.69 -11.49 -0.18
C ASP A 50 -8.85 -12.75 0.68
N GLY A 51 -9.12 -12.60 1.99
CA GLY A 51 -9.19 -13.71 2.95
C GLY A 51 -7.90 -13.92 3.75
N LYS A 52 -6.77 -13.34 3.32
CA LYS A 52 -5.47 -13.46 4.00
C LYS A 52 -4.74 -12.12 4.15
N THR A 53 -4.86 -11.24 3.16
CA THR A 53 -4.17 -9.96 3.06
C THR A 53 -5.13 -8.81 2.77
N ILE A 54 -4.84 -7.65 3.38
CA ILE A 54 -5.50 -6.39 3.06
C ILE A 54 -4.63 -5.68 2.04
N VAL A 55 -5.19 -5.42 0.86
CA VAL A 55 -4.56 -4.62 -0.18
C VAL A 55 -5.17 -3.23 -0.13
N LEU A 56 -4.32 -2.22 0.05
CA LEU A 56 -4.71 -0.81 0.02
C LEU A 56 -4.35 -0.22 -1.33
N ILE A 57 -5.33 0.40 -1.99
CA ILE A 57 -5.19 0.99 -3.32
C ILE A 57 -5.60 2.46 -3.23
N PRO A 58 -4.82 3.42 -3.75
CA PRO A 58 -5.25 4.82 -3.82
C PRO A 58 -6.61 4.93 -4.49
N LEU A 59 -7.57 5.60 -3.85
CA LEU A 59 -8.96 5.63 -4.33
C LEU A 59 -9.06 6.16 -5.77
N LYS A 60 -8.23 7.16 -6.11
CA LYS A 60 -8.09 7.73 -7.45
C LYS A 60 -7.69 6.74 -8.56
N LYS A 61 -7.14 5.57 -8.18
CA LYS A 61 -6.72 4.50 -9.10
C LYS A 61 -7.75 3.38 -9.21
N VAL A 62 -8.88 3.47 -8.50
CA VAL A 62 -9.93 2.47 -8.52
C VAL A 62 -11.02 2.93 -9.48
N ASN A 63 -11.25 2.13 -10.53
CA ASN A 63 -12.46 2.26 -11.34
C ASN A 63 -13.57 1.46 -10.67
N PHE A 64 -14.63 2.15 -10.25
CA PHE A 64 -15.87 1.51 -9.82
C PHE A 64 -16.73 1.31 -11.07
N GLU A 65 -16.94 0.06 -11.46
CA GLU A 65 -17.98 -0.33 -12.44
C GLU A 65 -19.38 -0.24 -11.82
#